data_AF-V5FYF6-F1
#
_entry.id   AF-V5FYF6-F1
#
_cell.length_a   1.000
_cell.length_b   1.000
_cell.length_c   1.000
_cell.angle_alpha   90.00
_cell.angle_beta   90.00
_cell.angle_gamma   90.00
#
_symmetry.space_group_name_H-M   'P 1'
#
loop_
_entity.id
_entity.type
_entity.pdbx_description
1 polymer ?
#
loop_
_entity_poly.entity_id
_entity_poly.type
_entity_poly.pdbx_seq_one_letter_code
_entity_poly.pdbx_strand_id
1 'polypeptide(L)'
;MTDVDNVLRLLKRFEKLNLECLHLDERYLEAMQMFQTEIDILRDRYNEERQSPLVPRNMPPVSGRIMWIRHFYKRIEEPMEVFKTKPRVMRHRKVQKCIQLFNAMSLVFVQYENIYHDAWYAFAGQVRHCLMAPIMYKHEKTKRYCVNFHPYITEVIREAEYMYKLDLAVPDVGQVLVFCKEKLLNSYEVVKALVARNDSIRMNIPTLFLPMMRVQLIKMENVFMPGFSTITWTSMKIPQFCQEVTDVLDYIEMFVKEVKDMKEARIDEVLETLARTCLVYVPSEATSPSEFLDLNIKHRQKICRDIELKSSTVEKCVIDLINKFLSVIDQPDLQRNKYNWLVPEKVLKPIGSSSKLLMSGDAAFREIDRNVPLDLASIHSDCIEMFSYFNMKIIDALIKCTKLSLEKVKRRAVSLGDSTAKPIMKTNMILQIPIATINPSLDEIQSHFAQVLNNILDTHKYISMWGQDVDKKKSTIKTKKEDAESLIKPYNYFKVVSENKEIVRIFMSLQGVMYLVNPDILSLLEVSNVARTLT
;
A
#
# COMPACT_ATOMS: atom_id res chain seq x y z
N MET A 1 33.03 35.19 -38.78
CA MET A 1 33.34 33.94 -39.51
C MET A 1 32.63 34.00 -40.84
N THR A 2 33.38 34.12 -41.93
CA THR A 2 32.90 34.15 -43.31
C THR A 2 32.41 32.77 -43.71
N ASP A 3 31.11 32.55 -43.62
CA ASP A 3 30.45 31.33 -44.04
C ASP A 3 30.39 31.26 -45.58
N VAL A 4 30.79 30.12 -46.16
CA VAL A 4 30.84 29.92 -47.62
C VAL A 4 29.48 30.16 -48.24
N ASP A 5 28.39 29.75 -47.56
CA ASP A 5 27.02 29.98 -48.00
C ASP A 5 26.65 31.46 -48.07
N ASN A 6 27.13 32.28 -47.12
CA ASN A 6 26.88 33.72 -47.13
C ASN A 6 27.67 34.41 -48.25
N VAL A 7 28.90 33.96 -48.50
CA VAL A 7 29.71 34.44 -49.63
C VAL A 7 29.03 34.06 -50.96
N LEU A 8 28.54 32.83 -51.09
CA LEU A 8 27.84 32.37 -52.29
C LEU A 8 26.51 33.11 -52.52
N ARG A 9 25.73 33.40 -51.47
CA ARG A 9 24.51 34.22 -51.56
C ARG A 9 24.82 35.65 -51.99
N LEU A 10 25.88 36.24 -51.45
CA LEU A 10 26.33 37.58 -51.81
C LEU A 10 26.79 37.64 -53.27
N LEU A 11 27.59 36.65 -53.70
CA LEU A 11 28.04 36.54 -55.09
C LEU A 11 26.87 36.36 -56.06
N LYS A 12 25.88 35.53 -55.75
CA LYS A 12 24.63 35.40 -56.54
C LYS A 12 23.86 36.73 -56.63
N ARG A 13 23.90 37.56 -55.60
CA ARG A 13 23.24 38.88 -55.61
C ARG A 13 23.99 39.88 -56.48
N PHE A 14 25.32 39.89 -56.43
CA PHE A 14 26.16 40.74 -57.28
C PHE A 14 26.16 40.30 -58.74
N GLU A 15 25.95 39.01 -59.02
CA GLU A 15 25.76 38.50 -60.37
C GLU A 15 24.55 39.14 -61.08
N LYS A 16 23.48 39.45 -60.34
CA LYS A 16 22.29 40.13 -60.88
C LYS A 16 22.57 41.55 -61.38
N LEU A 17 23.66 42.18 -60.94
CA LEU A 17 24.02 43.54 -61.35
C LEU A 17 24.72 43.56 -62.72
N ASN A 18 25.20 42.41 -63.22
CA ASN A 18 25.80 42.21 -64.54
C ASN A 18 26.84 43.28 -64.95
N LEU A 19 27.70 43.69 -64.01
CA LEU A 19 28.78 44.66 -64.26
C LEU A 19 30.09 43.92 -64.55
N GLU A 20 30.71 44.18 -65.70
CA GLU A 20 31.97 43.54 -66.13
C GLU A 20 33.16 43.84 -65.22
N CYS A 21 33.13 44.96 -64.49
CA CYS A 21 34.18 45.41 -63.58
C CYS A 21 34.26 44.63 -62.25
N LEU A 22 33.32 43.74 -61.97
CA LEU A 22 33.24 43.04 -60.68
C LEU A 22 34.14 41.80 -60.57
N HIS A 23 34.86 41.40 -61.63
CA HIS A 23 35.78 40.25 -61.66
C HIS A 23 35.24 39.03 -60.88
N LEU A 24 33.97 38.69 -61.12
CA LEU A 24 33.23 37.71 -60.31
C LEU A 24 33.93 36.34 -60.29
N ASP A 25 34.59 35.96 -61.40
CA ASP A 25 35.33 34.71 -61.53
C ASP A 25 36.47 34.57 -60.50
N GLU A 26 37.18 35.66 -60.15
CA GLU A 26 38.26 35.64 -59.14
C GLU A 26 37.70 35.45 -57.73
N ARG A 27 36.56 36.09 -57.42
CA ARG A 27 35.87 35.95 -56.12
C ARG A 27 35.23 34.58 -55.96
N TYR A 28 34.75 33.96 -57.04
CA TYR A 28 34.32 32.55 -57.01
C TYR A 28 35.49 31.59 -56.80
N LEU A 29 36.70 31.90 -57.29
CA LEU A 29 37.91 31.10 -57.01
C LEU A 29 38.33 31.19 -55.54
N GLU A 30 38.26 32.37 -54.93
CA GLU A 30 38.48 32.55 -53.48
C GLU A 30 37.41 31.81 -52.65
N ALA A 31 36.14 31.89 -53.06
CA ALA A 31 35.06 31.13 -52.43
C ALA A 31 35.27 29.61 -52.50
N MET A 32 35.81 29.11 -53.61
CA MET A 32 36.20 27.70 -53.75
C MET A 32 37.35 27.29 -52.82
N GLN A 33 38.31 28.17 -52.57
CA GLN A 33 39.39 27.89 -51.62
C GLN A 33 38.85 27.80 -50.18
N MET A 34 37.95 28.70 -49.80
CA MET A 34 37.26 28.63 -48.51
C MET A 34 36.41 27.35 -48.38
N PHE A 35 35.70 26.97 -49.45
CA PHE A 35 34.95 25.73 -49.52
C PHE A 35 35.84 24.49 -49.38
N GLN A 36 37.02 24.49 -50.00
CA GLN A 36 38.00 23.42 -49.83
C GLN A 36 38.42 23.25 -48.36
N THR A 37 38.72 24.36 -47.67
CA THR A 37 39.05 24.34 -46.23
C THR A 37 37.86 23.83 -45.40
N GLU A 38 36.63 24.19 -45.77
CA GLU A 38 35.44 23.70 -45.10
C GLU A 38 35.25 22.18 -45.27
N ILE A 39 35.48 21.63 -46.47
CA ILE A 39 35.45 20.18 -46.70
C ILE A 39 36.54 19.48 -45.88
N ASP A 40 37.75 20.04 -45.80
CA ASP A 40 38.83 19.49 -44.97
C ASP A 40 38.42 19.44 -43.48
N ILE A 41 37.82 20.52 -42.94
CA ILE A 41 37.31 20.54 -41.57
C ILE A 41 36.16 19.54 -41.37
N LEU A 42 35.28 19.36 -42.35
CA LEU A 42 34.20 18.37 -42.30
C LEU A 42 34.75 16.94 -42.34
N ARG A 43 35.81 16.68 -43.10
CA ARG A 43 36.51 15.38 -43.11
C ARG A 43 37.12 15.08 -41.74
N ASP A 44 37.80 16.05 -41.15
CA ASP A 44 38.47 15.86 -39.87
C ASP A 44 37.43 15.58 -38.76
N ARG A 45 36.34 16.36 -38.73
CA ARG A 45 35.19 16.08 -37.85
C ARG A 45 34.55 14.70 -38.11
N TYR A 46 34.39 14.32 -39.37
CA TYR A 46 33.88 12.99 -39.69
C TYR A 46 34.77 11.91 -39.09
N ASN A 47 36.10 12.01 -39.23
CA ASN A 47 37.03 11.02 -38.70
C ASN A 47 37.03 10.94 -37.16
N GLU A 48 36.88 12.08 -36.48
CA GLU A 48 36.79 12.15 -35.02
C GLU A 48 35.47 11.58 -34.47
N GLU A 49 34.34 11.95 -35.08
CA GLU A 49 33.00 11.66 -34.56
C GLU A 49 32.38 10.37 -35.14
N ARG A 50 33.00 9.73 -36.13
CA ARG A 50 32.43 8.58 -36.88
C ARG A 50 31.88 7.47 -35.98
N GLN A 51 32.56 7.19 -34.86
CA GLN A 51 32.23 6.09 -33.97
C GLN A 51 31.01 6.41 -33.09
N SER A 52 30.88 7.66 -32.66
CA SER A 52 29.81 8.17 -31.80
C SER A 52 29.38 9.56 -32.25
N PRO A 53 28.56 9.67 -33.31
CA PRO A 53 28.14 10.98 -33.80
C PRO A 53 27.30 11.69 -32.74
N LEU A 54 27.40 13.01 -32.72
CA LEU A 54 26.55 13.85 -31.87
C LEU A 54 25.15 13.89 -32.48
N VAL A 55 24.26 13.04 -31.95
CA VAL A 55 22.87 12.95 -32.38
C VAL A 55 21.97 13.77 -31.46
N PRO A 56 20.90 14.42 -31.98
CA PRO A 56 19.88 15.07 -31.16
C PRO A 56 19.26 14.12 -30.10
N ARG A 57 18.82 14.70 -28.97
CA ARG A 57 18.17 13.94 -27.90
C ARG A 57 16.92 13.21 -28.42
N ASN A 58 16.67 12.01 -27.88
CA ASN A 58 15.54 11.13 -28.23
C ASN A 58 15.55 10.55 -29.66
N MET A 59 16.69 10.63 -30.36
CA MET A 59 16.84 9.99 -31.66
C MET A 59 17.42 8.58 -31.53
N PRO A 60 16.93 7.60 -32.30
CA PRO A 60 17.51 6.26 -32.31
C PRO A 60 18.95 6.22 -32.84
N PRO A 61 19.74 5.20 -32.45
CA PRO A 61 21.16 5.14 -32.76
C PRO A 61 21.47 4.99 -34.26
N VAL A 62 20.74 4.16 -35.02
CA VAL A 62 21.00 4.00 -36.46
C VAL A 62 20.50 5.19 -37.25
N SER A 63 19.22 5.57 -37.07
CA SER A 63 18.63 6.71 -37.78
C SER A 63 19.38 8.02 -37.50
N GLY A 64 19.89 8.19 -36.27
CA GLY A 64 20.72 9.33 -35.89
C GLY A 64 22.04 9.41 -36.67
N ARG A 65 22.73 8.28 -36.83
CA ARG A 65 23.96 8.17 -37.64
C ARG A 65 23.69 8.53 -39.11
N ILE A 66 22.58 8.05 -39.68
CA ILE A 66 22.20 8.36 -41.05
C ILE A 66 21.83 9.83 -41.21
N MET A 67 21.07 10.40 -40.28
CA MET A 67 20.72 11.82 -40.33
C MET A 67 21.96 12.71 -40.20
N TRP A 68 22.91 12.32 -39.34
CA TRP A 68 24.19 13.01 -39.19
C TRP A 68 24.98 12.97 -40.50
N ILE A 69 25.15 11.81 -41.14
CA ILE A 69 25.91 11.75 -42.40
C ILE A 69 25.22 12.50 -43.55
N ARG A 70 23.89 12.46 -43.64
CA ARG A 70 23.12 13.24 -44.62
C ARG A 70 23.23 14.74 -44.40
N HIS A 71 23.33 15.18 -43.16
CA HIS A 71 23.61 16.59 -42.86
C HIS A 71 24.97 17.02 -43.41
N PHE A 72 26.02 16.21 -43.23
CA PHE A 72 27.34 16.48 -43.78
C PHE A 72 27.32 16.45 -45.32
N TYR A 73 26.61 15.49 -45.92
CA TYR A 73 26.44 15.41 -47.37
C TYR A 73 25.75 16.66 -47.94
N LYS A 74 24.61 17.04 -47.37
CA LYS A 74 23.86 18.23 -47.81
C LYS A 74 24.69 19.52 -47.70
N ARG A 75 25.49 19.64 -46.63
CA ARG A 75 26.39 20.79 -46.42
C ARG A 75 27.50 20.90 -47.47
N ILE A 76 27.98 19.79 -48.02
CA ILE A 76 28.97 19.83 -49.12
C ILE A 76 28.30 19.91 -50.50
N GLU A 77 27.10 19.35 -50.65
CA GLU A 77 26.35 19.32 -51.91
C GLU A 77 25.80 20.70 -52.29
N GLU A 78 25.18 21.42 -51.35
CA GLU A 78 24.56 22.73 -51.62
C GLU A 78 25.53 23.76 -52.22
N PRO A 79 26.75 23.97 -51.66
CA PRO A 79 27.74 24.85 -52.28
C PRO A 79 28.23 24.32 -53.64
N MET A 80 28.46 23.01 -53.76
CA MET A 80 28.97 22.40 -54.99
C MET A 80 27.99 22.56 -56.16
N GLU A 81 26.68 22.43 -55.94
CA GLU A 81 25.66 22.66 -56.97
C GLU A 81 25.70 24.11 -57.50
N VAL A 82 25.95 25.09 -56.63
CA VAL A 82 26.13 26.49 -57.06
C VAL A 82 27.35 26.63 -57.94
N PHE A 83 28.47 26.04 -57.56
CA PHE A 83 29.70 26.12 -58.33
C PHE A 83 29.63 25.39 -59.68
N LYS A 84 28.86 24.28 -59.78
CA LYS A 84 28.61 23.57 -61.05
C LYS A 84 27.99 24.47 -62.13
N THR A 85 27.19 25.47 -61.74
CA THR A 85 26.61 26.43 -62.69
C THR A 85 27.66 27.35 -63.36
N LYS A 86 28.90 27.38 -62.87
CA LYS A 86 30.00 28.26 -63.33
C LYS A 86 31.13 27.44 -64.00
N PRO A 87 31.03 27.15 -65.31
CA PRO A 87 32.00 26.27 -65.98
C PRO A 87 33.41 26.85 -66.09
N ARG A 88 33.57 28.18 -66.07
CA ARG A 88 34.89 28.86 -66.13
C ARG A 88 35.71 28.62 -64.86
N VAL A 89 35.07 28.68 -63.69
CA VAL A 89 35.69 28.43 -62.38
C VAL A 89 36.01 26.94 -62.21
N MET A 90 35.12 26.06 -62.68
CA MET A 90 35.28 24.60 -62.54
C MET A 90 36.48 24.04 -63.33
N ARG A 91 36.83 24.64 -64.48
CA ARG A 91 37.98 24.22 -65.31
C ARG A 91 39.33 24.70 -64.76
N HIS A 92 39.33 25.55 -63.74
CA HIS A 92 40.55 26.13 -63.21
C HIS A 92 41.39 25.10 -62.42
N ARG A 93 42.71 25.09 -62.62
CA ARG A 93 43.64 24.11 -62.01
C ARG A 93 43.56 24.07 -60.48
N LYS A 94 43.34 25.23 -59.83
CA LYS A 94 43.21 25.33 -58.36
C LYS A 94 41.95 24.64 -57.81
N VAL A 95 40.92 24.45 -58.63
CA VAL A 95 39.62 23.90 -58.21
C VAL A 95 39.59 22.37 -58.34
N GLN A 96 40.44 21.79 -59.18
CA GLN A 96 40.52 20.34 -59.41
C GLN A 96 40.77 19.53 -58.12
N LYS A 97 41.62 20.05 -57.22
CA LYS A 97 41.87 19.41 -55.91
C LYS A 97 40.61 19.39 -55.04
N CYS A 98 39.85 20.48 -55.02
CA CYS A 98 38.59 20.58 -54.28
C CYS A 98 37.53 19.61 -54.83
N ILE A 99 37.43 19.49 -56.17
CA ILE A 99 36.51 18.53 -56.82
C ILE A 99 36.87 17.08 -56.46
N GLN A 100 38.16 16.73 -56.50
CA GLN A 100 38.60 15.38 -56.11
C GLN A 100 38.27 15.08 -54.65
N LEU A 101 38.51 16.04 -53.75
CA LEU A 101 38.18 15.90 -52.33
C LEU A 101 36.67 15.77 -52.11
N PHE A 102 35.86 16.59 -52.80
CA PHE A 102 34.40 16.50 -52.76
C PHE A 102 33.90 15.14 -53.23
N ASN A 103 34.40 14.63 -54.36
CA ASN A 103 34.00 13.32 -54.90
C ASN A 103 34.37 12.19 -53.95
N ALA A 104 35.58 12.23 -53.37
CA ALA A 104 36.03 11.24 -52.39
C ALA A 104 35.16 11.25 -51.13
N MET A 105 34.89 12.44 -50.57
CA MET A 105 34.05 12.58 -49.37
C MET A 105 32.60 12.18 -49.64
N SER A 106 32.05 12.57 -50.80
CA SER A 106 30.69 12.18 -51.23
C SER A 106 30.55 10.67 -51.31
N LEU A 107 31.55 9.98 -51.88
CA LEU A 107 31.57 8.52 -51.94
C LEU A 107 31.60 7.91 -50.54
N VAL A 108 32.47 8.40 -49.65
CA VAL A 108 32.58 7.91 -48.26
C VAL A 108 31.28 8.10 -47.49
N PHE A 109 30.59 9.23 -47.67
CA PHE A 109 29.33 9.52 -46.99
C PHE A 109 28.20 8.59 -47.45
N VAL A 110 28.08 8.35 -48.76
CA VAL A 110 27.09 7.39 -49.30
C VAL A 110 27.41 5.96 -48.86
N GLN A 111 28.68 5.56 -48.87
CA GLN A 111 29.09 4.25 -48.38
C GLN A 111 28.77 4.07 -46.89
N TYR A 112 29.00 5.11 -46.08
CA TYR A 112 28.63 5.09 -44.66
C TYR A 112 27.13 4.90 -44.50
N GLU A 113 26.30 5.69 -45.19
CA GLU A 113 24.84 5.54 -45.15
C GLU A 113 24.40 4.12 -45.49
N ASN A 114 24.89 3.55 -46.59
CA ASN A 114 24.53 2.20 -47.03
C ASN A 114 24.96 1.13 -46.02
N ILE A 115 26.18 1.19 -45.48
CA ILE A 115 26.67 0.19 -44.50
C ILE A 115 25.77 0.15 -43.26
N TYR A 116 25.38 1.31 -42.72
CA TYR A 116 24.54 1.36 -41.52
C TYR A 116 23.08 1.02 -41.82
N HIS A 117 22.56 1.41 -42.99
CA HIS A 117 21.23 1.03 -43.44
C HIS A 117 21.12 -0.47 -43.69
N ASP A 118 22.05 -1.08 -44.43
CA ASP A 118 22.08 -2.51 -44.73
C ASP A 118 22.23 -3.35 -43.46
N ALA A 119 23.11 -2.92 -42.55
CA ALA A 119 23.27 -3.56 -41.25
C ALA A 119 21.94 -3.55 -40.48
N TRP A 120 21.31 -2.38 -40.36
CA TRP A 120 20.00 -2.27 -39.71
C TRP A 120 18.93 -3.10 -40.41
N TYR A 121 18.88 -3.09 -41.74
CA TYR A 121 17.92 -3.85 -42.52
C TYR A 121 18.00 -5.35 -42.23
N ALA A 122 19.22 -5.89 -42.08
CA ALA A 122 19.45 -7.27 -41.69
C ALA A 122 19.12 -7.53 -40.21
N PHE A 123 19.53 -6.65 -39.30
CA PHE A 123 19.36 -6.85 -37.85
C PHE A 123 17.93 -6.60 -37.35
N ALA A 124 17.17 -5.71 -37.98
CA ALA A 124 15.80 -5.37 -37.57
C ALA A 124 14.89 -6.60 -37.51
N GLY A 125 15.17 -7.65 -38.30
CA GLY A 125 14.44 -8.92 -38.25
C GLY A 125 14.55 -9.67 -36.92
N GLN A 126 15.60 -9.42 -36.12
CA GLN A 126 15.81 -10.06 -34.82
C GLN A 126 14.74 -9.69 -33.79
N VAL A 127 14.03 -8.56 -33.99
CA VAL A 127 12.93 -8.11 -33.12
C VAL A 127 11.83 -9.17 -32.99
N ARG A 128 11.67 -10.07 -33.96
CA ARG A 128 10.74 -11.20 -33.89
C ARG A 128 10.98 -12.08 -32.67
N HIS A 129 12.24 -12.34 -32.31
CA HIS A 129 12.57 -13.12 -31.12
C HIS A 129 12.10 -12.42 -29.84
N CYS A 130 12.24 -11.10 -29.77
CA CYS A 130 11.74 -10.31 -28.65
C CYS A 130 10.21 -10.35 -28.55
N LEU A 131 9.50 -10.35 -29.68
CA LEU A 131 8.05 -10.42 -29.72
C LEU A 131 7.49 -11.81 -29.40
N MET A 132 8.27 -12.86 -29.67
CA MET A 132 7.96 -14.26 -29.31
C MET A 132 8.24 -14.58 -27.84
N ALA A 133 8.86 -13.67 -27.10
CA ALA A 133 9.04 -13.85 -25.67
C ALA A 133 7.67 -13.74 -24.93
N PRO A 134 7.48 -14.46 -23.81
CA PRO A 134 6.31 -14.30 -22.96
C PRO A 134 6.17 -12.86 -22.47
N ILE A 135 4.94 -12.37 -22.33
CA ILE A 135 4.64 -10.97 -21.95
C ILE A 135 5.10 -10.59 -20.54
N MET A 136 5.28 -11.56 -19.64
CA MET A 136 5.67 -11.34 -18.25
C MET A 136 6.77 -12.29 -17.82
N TYR A 137 7.56 -11.84 -16.84
CA TYR A 137 8.51 -12.67 -16.11
C TYR A 137 8.46 -12.36 -14.62
N LYS A 138 8.98 -13.28 -13.80
CA LYS A 138 9.05 -13.13 -12.36
C LYS A 138 10.45 -12.69 -11.97
N HIS A 139 10.57 -11.59 -11.22
CA HIS A 139 11.86 -11.12 -10.76
C HIS A 139 12.44 -12.07 -9.70
N GLU A 140 13.70 -12.49 -9.85
CA GLU A 140 14.30 -13.55 -9.04
C GLU A 140 14.37 -13.21 -7.53
N LYS A 141 14.70 -11.95 -7.20
CA LYS A 141 14.91 -11.52 -5.81
C LYS A 141 13.64 -11.09 -5.09
N THR A 142 12.75 -10.40 -5.81
CA THR A 142 11.55 -9.78 -5.21
C THR A 142 10.30 -10.63 -5.43
N LYS A 143 10.38 -11.64 -6.31
CA LYS A 143 9.26 -12.50 -6.72
C LYS A 143 8.06 -11.73 -7.30
N ARG A 144 8.24 -10.44 -7.60
CA ARG A 144 7.25 -9.56 -8.23
C ARG A 144 7.14 -9.85 -9.72
N TYR A 145 5.97 -9.52 -10.27
CA TYR A 145 5.72 -9.66 -11.69
C TYR A 145 6.30 -8.46 -12.42
N CYS A 146 6.93 -8.70 -13.55
CA CYS A 146 7.52 -7.67 -14.39
C CYS A 146 7.08 -7.90 -15.83
N VAL A 147 6.82 -6.82 -16.55
CA VAL A 147 6.44 -6.88 -17.96
C VAL A 147 7.71 -7.07 -18.78
N ASN A 148 7.72 -8.10 -19.61
CA ASN A 148 8.84 -8.43 -20.48
C ASN A 148 8.74 -7.66 -21.80
N PHE A 149 9.05 -6.37 -21.77
CA PHE A 149 9.06 -5.55 -22.98
C PHE A 149 10.47 -5.04 -23.26
N HIS A 150 11.12 -5.64 -24.25
CA HIS A 150 12.51 -5.33 -24.56
C HIS A 150 12.61 -3.93 -25.23
N PRO A 151 13.49 -3.03 -24.76
CA PRO A 151 13.64 -1.67 -25.31
C PRO A 151 13.89 -1.63 -26.83
N TYR A 152 14.58 -2.65 -27.34
CA TYR A 152 14.82 -2.86 -28.78
C TYR A 152 13.55 -2.79 -29.64
N ILE A 153 12.39 -3.22 -29.13
CA ILE A 153 11.13 -3.14 -29.87
C ILE A 153 10.76 -1.67 -30.15
N THR A 154 10.89 -0.80 -29.15
CA THR A 154 10.63 0.64 -29.30
C THR A 154 11.68 1.32 -30.17
N GLU A 155 12.92 0.85 -30.12
CA GLU A 155 14.03 1.33 -30.95
C GLU A 155 13.73 1.07 -32.42
N VAL A 156 13.42 -0.18 -32.79
CA VAL A 156 13.11 -0.57 -34.18
C VAL A 156 11.87 0.15 -34.71
N ILE A 157 10.82 0.34 -33.89
CA ILE A 157 9.63 1.11 -34.28
C ILE A 157 10.01 2.55 -34.63
N ARG A 158 10.79 3.22 -33.77
CA ARG A 158 11.24 4.59 -34.01
C ARG A 158 12.18 4.67 -35.21
N GLU A 159 13.11 3.72 -35.35
CA GLU A 159 14.02 3.68 -36.48
C GLU A 159 13.28 3.53 -37.80
N ALA A 160 12.31 2.62 -37.88
CA ALA A 160 11.47 2.45 -39.05
C ALA A 160 10.70 3.73 -39.42
N GLU A 161 10.13 4.45 -38.44
CA GLU A 161 9.48 5.75 -38.68
C GLU A 161 10.45 6.81 -39.25
N TYR A 162 11.70 6.83 -38.76
CA TYR A 162 12.72 7.72 -39.30
C TYR A 162 13.21 7.28 -40.68
N MET A 163 13.33 5.98 -40.95
CA MET A 163 13.72 5.49 -42.29
C MET A 163 12.68 5.88 -43.35
N TYR A 164 11.38 5.83 -43.02
CA TYR A 164 10.33 6.36 -43.90
C TYR A 164 10.50 7.85 -44.17
N LYS A 165 10.82 8.66 -43.15
CA LYS A 165 11.08 10.11 -43.32
C LYS A 165 12.36 10.41 -44.11
N LEU A 166 13.29 9.46 -44.15
CA LEU A 166 14.53 9.54 -44.90
C LEU A 166 14.42 8.89 -46.29
N ASP A 167 13.23 8.48 -46.72
CA ASP A 167 13.01 7.82 -48.02
C ASP A 167 13.88 6.56 -48.22
N LEU A 168 14.16 5.83 -47.14
CA LEU A 168 14.93 4.58 -47.15
C LEU A 168 14.02 3.35 -47.08
N ALA A 169 14.47 2.25 -47.66
CA ALA A 169 13.73 0.99 -47.62
C ALA A 169 13.64 0.43 -46.19
N VAL A 170 12.45 -0.01 -45.79
CA VAL A 170 12.16 -0.58 -44.46
C VAL A 170 11.83 -2.07 -44.62
N PRO A 171 12.43 -2.98 -43.85
CA PRO A 171 12.09 -4.41 -43.87
C PRO A 171 10.61 -4.63 -43.52
N ASP A 172 9.98 -5.67 -44.08
CA ASP A 172 8.57 -6.01 -43.84
C ASP A 172 8.18 -6.05 -42.35
N VAL A 173 9.11 -6.53 -41.50
CA VAL A 173 8.91 -6.57 -40.03
C VAL A 173 8.75 -5.19 -39.44
N GLY A 174 9.58 -4.24 -39.88
CA GLY A 174 9.51 -2.85 -39.45
C GLY A 174 8.19 -2.23 -39.88
N GLN A 175 7.72 -2.51 -41.09
CA GLN A 175 6.44 -2.00 -41.59
C GLN A 175 5.26 -2.49 -40.75
N VAL A 176 5.21 -3.80 -40.49
CA VAL A 176 4.15 -4.41 -39.65
C VAL A 176 4.20 -3.89 -38.22
N LEU A 177 5.40 -3.65 -37.67
CA LEU A 177 5.58 -3.09 -36.33
C LEU A 177 5.11 -1.64 -36.22
N VAL A 178 5.43 -0.80 -37.21
CA VAL A 178 4.95 0.58 -37.26
C VAL A 178 3.42 0.60 -37.37
N PHE A 179 2.83 -0.27 -38.20
CA PHE A 179 1.39 -0.41 -38.31
C PHE A 179 0.73 -0.86 -37.00
N CYS A 180 1.32 -1.84 -36.31
CA CYS A 180 0.81 -2.38 -35.04
C CYS A 180 1.21 -1.56 -33.81
N LYS A 181 1.94 -0.45 -33.96
CA LYS A 181 2.54 0.32 -32.86
C LYS A 181 1.56 0.69 -31.76
N GLU A 182 0.42 1.30 -32.13
CA GLU A 182 -0.56 1.77 -31.15
C GLU A 182 -1.15 0.61 -30.35
N LYS A 183 -1.51 -0.48 -31.03
CA LYS A 183 -2.03 -1.69 -30.40
C LYS A 183 -1.01 -2.29 -29.42
N LEU A 184 0.26 -2.35 -29.82
CA LEU A 184 1.32 -2.92 -29.00
C LEU A 184 1.61 -2.08 -27.76
N LEU A 185 1.75 -0.75 -27.93
CA LEU A 185 2.03 0.17 -26.83
C LEU A 185 0.85 0.27 -25.86
N ASN A 186 -0.38 0.29 -26.36
CA ASN A 186 -1.58 0.24 -25.50
C ASN A 186 -1.63 -1.08 -24.72
N SER A 187 -1.35 -2.22 -25.38
CA SER A 187 -1.28 -3.51 -24.69
C SER A 187 -0.19 -3.52 -23.60
N TYR A 188 0.96 -2.91 -23.88
CA TYR A 188 2.05 -2.78 -22.90
C TYR A 188 1.65 -1.96 -21.68
N GLU A 189 1.04 -0.78 -21.88
CA GLU A 189 0.60 0.07 -20.76
C GLU A 189 -0.52 -0.60 -19.95
N VAL A 190 -1.46 -1.30 -20.59
CA VAL A 190 -2.50 -2.06 -19.89
C VAL A 190 -1.88 -3.18 -19.03
N VAL A 191 -1.00 -4.00 -19.59
CA VAL A 191 -0.35 -5.10 -18.83
C VAL A 191 0.48 -4.54 -17.67
N LYS A 192 1.20 -3.43 -17.89
CA LYS A 192 1.97 -2.74 -16.85
C LYS A 192 1.06 -2.22 -15.73
N ALA A 193 -0.10 -1.65 -16.07
CA ALA A 193 -1.09 -1.22 -15.09
C ALA A 193 -1.66 -2.41 -14.29
N LEU A 194 -1.96 -3.54 -14.94
CA LEU A 194 -2.45 -4.76 -14.28
C LEU A 194 -1.43 -5.35 -13.30
N VAL A 195 -0.16 -5.37 -13.68
CA VAL A 195 0.93 -5.81 -12.80
C VAL A 195 1.07 -4.89 -11.58
N ALA A 196 1.04 -3.57 -11.78
CA ALA A 196 1.09 -2.61 -10.69
C ALA A 196 -0.14 -2.72 -9.76
N ARG A 197 -1.33 -2.97 -10.33
CA ARG A 197 -2.56 -3.19 -9.57
C ARG A 197 -2.49 -4.45 -8.72
N ASN A 198 -1.97 -5.56 -9.25
CA ASN A 198 -1.70 -6.78 -8.49
C ASN A 198 -0.76 -6.53 -7.30
N ASP A 199 0.33 -5.78 -7.51
CA ASP A 199 1.26 -5.43 -6.42
C ASP A 199 0.57 -4.58 -5.34
N SER A 200 -0.28 -3.63 -5.74
CA SER A 200 -1.06 -2.80 -4.81
C SER A 200 -2.05 -3.64 -4.00
N ILE A 201 -2.79 -4.55 -4.64
CA ILE A 201 -3.73 -5.45 -3.96
C ILE A 201 -2.98 -6.31 -2.94
N ARG A 202 -1.85 -6.92 -3.31
CA ARG A 202 -1.03 -7.73 -2.39
C ARG A 202 -0.52 -6.94 -1.19
N MET A 203 -0.16 -5.67 -1.36
CA MET A 203 0.25 -4.78 -0.26
C MET A 203 -0.92 -4.37 0.64
N ASN A 204 -2.11 -4.23 0.08
CA ASN A 204 -3.31 -3.80 0.83
C ASN A 204 -3.93 -4.91 1.68
N ILE A 205 -3.57 -6.19 1.46
CA ILE A 205 -4.07 -7.31 2.24
C ILE A 205 -3.42 -7.31 3.64
N PRO A 206 -4.19 -7.16 4.73
CA PRO A 206 -3.67 -7.33 6.08
C PRO A 206 -3.06 -8.72 6.29
N THR A 207 -1.91 -8.77 6.97
CA THR A 207 -1.18 -10.03 7.24
C THR A 207 -2.04 -11.08 7.97
N LEU A 208 -2.99 -10.62 8.79
CA LEU A 208 -4.01 -11.43 9.47
C LEU A 208 -4.81 -12.33 8.52
N PHE A 209 -5.08 -11.87 7.29
CA PHE A 209 -5.95 -12.57 6.35
C PHE A 209 -5.18 -13.43 5.34
N LEU A 210 -3.84 -13.35 5.29
CA LEU A 210 -3.03 -14.08 4.30
C LEU A 210 -3.27 -15.59 4.29
N PRO A 211 -3.39 -16.30 5.44
CA PRO A 211 -3.66 -17.74 5.43
C PRO A 211 -4.98 -18.08 4.74
N MET A 212 -6.03 -17.30 5.01
CA MET A 212 -7.37 -17.52 4.44
C MET A 212 -7.49 -17.02 3.00
N MET A 213 -6.68 -16.04 2.60
CA MET A 213 -6.62 -15.53 1.22
C MET A 213 -5.90 -16.47 0.26
N ARG A 214 -5.27 -17.55 0.74
CA ARG A 214 -4.49 -18.48 -0.09
C ARG A 214 -5.23 -18.94 -1.35
N VAL A 215 -6.50 -19.32 -1.21
CA VAL A 215 -7.32 -19.81 -2.33
C VAL A 215 -7.53 -18.73 -3.40
N GLN A 216 -7.82 -17.50 -2.98
CA GLN A 216 -7.98 -16.36 -3.90
C GLN A 216 -6.68 -15.97 -4.57
N LEU A 217 -5.57 -16.00 -3.81
CA LEU A 217 -4.26 -15.70 -4.36
C LEU A 217 -3.85 -16.77 -5.40
N ILE A 218 -4.12 -18.05 -5.16
CA ILE A 218 -3.91 -19.10 -6.16
C ILE A 218 -4.76 -18.85 -7.42
N LYS A 219 -6.04 -18.50 -7.25
CA LYS A 219 -6.93 -18.15 -8.38
C LYS A 219 -6.36 -16.99 -9.20
N MET A 220 -5.87 -15.94 -8.53
CA MET A 220 -5.20 -14.81 -9.16
C MET A 220 -3.95 -15.27 -9.93
N GLU A 221 -3.06 -16.04 -9.29
CA GLU A 221 -1.84 -16.55 -9.94
C GLU A 221 -2.16 -17.38 -11.19
N ASN A 222 -3.19 -18.23 -11.13
CA ASN A 222 -3.60 -19.07 -12.25
C ASN A 222 -4.05 -18.24 -13.46
N VAL A 223 -4.67 -17.09 -13.24
CA VAL A 223 -5.11 -16.19 -14.31
C VAL A 223 -3.91 -15.46 -14.92
N PHE A 224 -2.85 -15.18 -14.14
CA PHE A 224 -1.59 -14.65 -14.68
C PHE A 224 -0.69 -15.71 -15.34
N MET A 225 -0.84 -17.01 -15.02
CA MET A 225 -0.01 -18.11 -15.56
C MET A 225 0.15 -18.09 -17.10
N PRO A 226 -0.90 -17.90 -17.91
CA PRO A 226 -0.78 -17.84 -19.37
C PRO A 226 0.20 -16.77 -19.86
N GLY A 227 0.35 -15.65 -19.15
CA GLY A 227 1.25 -14.57 -19.53
C GLY A 227 2.73 -14.84 -19.25
N PHE A 228 3.06 -15.85 -18.44
CA PHE A 228 4.44 -16.29 -18.21
C PHE A 228 4.91 -17.37 -19.20
N SER A 229 3.98 -18.06 -19.89
CA SER A 229 4.30 -19.23 -20.72
C SER A 229 3.82 -19.12 -22.16
N THR A 230 2.54 -18.82 -22.37
CA THR A 230 1.84 -19.08 -23.64
C THR A 230 1.54 -17.80 -24.41
N ILE A 231 1.31 -16.68 -23.71
CA ILE A 231 0.96 -15.42 -24.34
C ILE A 231 2.23 -14.63 -24.64
N THR A 232 2.45 -14.41 -25.93
CA THR A 232 3.52 -13.57 -26.49
C THR A 232 2.95 -12.25 -26.99
N TRP A 233 3.80 -11.27 -27.29
CA TRP A 233 3.39 -9.97 -27.83
C TRP A 233 2.75 -10.02 -29.22
N THR A 234 2.89 -11.15 -29.94
CA THR A 234 2.23 -11.43 -31.22
C THR A 234 0.85 -12.07 -31.07
N SER A 235 0.45 -12.46 -29.86
CA SER A 235 -0.78 -13.20 -29.64
C SER A 235 -2.03 -12.32 -29.78
N MET A 236 -3.03 -12.81 -30.51
CA MET A 236 -4.34 -12.15 -30.62
C MET A 236 -5.17 -12.24 -29.34
N LYS A 237 -4.74 -13.07 -28.37
CA LYS A 237 -5.44 -13.30 -27.10
C LYS A 237 -5.13 -12.26 -26.01
N ILE A 238 -4.22 -11.31 -26.25
CA ILE A 238 -3.83 -10.30 -25.25
C ILE A 238 -5.03 -9.52 -24.70
N PRO A 239 -6.01 -9.04 -25.51
CA PRO A 239 -7.14 -8.29 -24.96
C PRO A 239 -8.05 -9.14 -24.07
N GLN A 240 -8.32 -10.38 -24.48
CA GLN A 240 -9.13 -11.33 -23.69
C GLN A 240 -8.45 -11.65 -22.36
N PHE A 241 -7.14 -11.93 -22.40
CA PHE A 241 -6.34 -12.14 -21.19
C PHE A 241 -6.36 -10.92 -20.27
N CYS A 242 -6.19 -9.70 -20.81
CA CYS A 242 -6.23 -8.49 -19.99
C CYS A 242 -7.60 -8.31 -19.32
N GLN A 243 -8.69 -8.63 -20.03
CA GLN A 243 -10.03 -8.57 -19.46
C GLN A 243 -10.23 -9.62 -18.36
N GLU A 244 -9.87 -10.88 -18.60
CA GLU A 244 -9.96 -11.95 -17.60
C GLU A 244 -9.15 -11.64 -16.33
N VAL A 245 -7.95 -11.08 -16.48
CA VAL A 245 -7.14 -10.60 -15.37
C VAL A 245 -7.84 -9.45 -14.65
N THR A 246 -8.38 -8.47 -15.38
CA THR A 246 -9.08 -7.31 -14.81
C THR A 246 -10.28 -7.75 -13.98
N ASP A 247 -11.14 -8.61 -14.52
CA ASP A 247 -12.35 -9.08 -13.84
C ASP A 247 -12.02 -9.82 -12.52
N VAL A 248 -10.93 -10.60 -12.53
CA VAL A 248 -10.47 -11.32 -11.33
C VAL A 248 -9.83 -10.38 -10.31
N LEU A 249 -9.05 -9.40 -10.76
CA LEU A 249 -8.49 -8.37 -9.89
C LEU A 249 -9.60 -7.50 -9.27
N ASP A 250 -10.62 -7.11 -10.04
CA ASP A 250 -11.79 -6.36 -9.56
C ASP A 250 -12.51 -7.14 -8.45
N TYR A 251 -12.78 -8.42 -8.69
CA TYR A 251 -13.42 -9.29 -7.70
C TYR A 251 -12.60 -9.42 -6.41
N ILE A 252 -11.28 -9.65 -6.52
CA ILE A 252 -10.40 -9.78 -5.35
C ILE A 252 -10.27 -8.44 -4.61
N GLU A 253 -10.16 -7.33 -5.33
CA GLU A 253 -10.06 -6.00 -4.73
C GLU A 253 -11.33 -5.64 -3.96
N MET A 254 -12.51 -5.90 -4.54
CA MET A 254 -13.78 -5.76 -3.84
C MET A 254 -13.83 -6.64 -2.59
N PHE A 255 -13.43 -7.90 -2.70
CA PHE A 255 -13.40 -8.82 -1.56
C PHE A 255 -12.49 -8.32 -0.43
N VAL A 256 -11.27 -7.89 -0.76
CA VAL A 256 -10.30 -7.35 0.21
C VAL A 256 -10.82 -6.08 0.86
N LYS A 257 -11.44 -5.18 0.08
CA LYS A 257 -12.05 -3.96 0.61
C LYS A 257 -13.16 -4.29 1.59
N GLU A 258 -14.09 -5.18 1.24
CA GLU A 258 -15.19 -5.55 2.13
C GLU A 258 -14.71 -6.22 3.42
N VAL A 259 -13.70 -7.10 3.34
CA VAL A 259 -13.07 -7.72 4.51
C VAL A 259 -12.41 -6.67 5.41
N LYS A 260 -11.69 -5.73 4.81
CA LYS A 260 -11.05 -4.62 5.53
C LYS A 260 -12.08 -3.74 6.21
N ASP A 261 -13.12 -3.33 5.50
CA ASP A 261 -14.21 -2.49 6.03
C ASP A 261 -14.95 -3.18 7.18
N MET A 262 -15.21 -4.49 7.08
CA MET A 262 -15.79 -5.25 8.19
C MET A 262 -14.89 -5.28 9.42
N LYS A 263 -13.57 -5.42 9.25
CA LYS A 263 -12.61 -5.39 10.36
C LYS A 263 -12.50 -4.00 10.97
N GLU A 264 -12.36 -2.94 10.18
CA GLU A 264 -12.11 -1.59 10.68
C GLU A 264 -13.37 -0.95 11.26
N ALA A 265 -14.48 -0.95 10.52
CA ALA A 265 -15.69 -0.25 10.93
C ALA A 265 -16.58 -1.07 11.88
N ARG A 266 -16.68 -2.41 11.71
CA ARG A 266 -17.59 -3.23 12.52
C ARG A 266 -16.94 -3.88 13.73
N ILE A 267 -15.64 -4.14 13.67
CA ILE A 267 -14.91 -4.79 14.76
C ILE A 267 -14.10 -3.73 15.52
N ASP A 268 -13.07 -3.14 14.91
CA ASP A 268 -12.14 -2.27 15.61
C ASP A 268 -12.80 -1.03 16.22
N GLU A 269 -13.68 -0.33 15.48
CA GLU A 269 -14.39 0.85 16.00
C GLU A 269 -15.26 0.51 17.23
N VAL A 270 -15.92 -0.65 17.21
CA VAL A 270 -16.73 -1.13 18.34
C VAL A 270 -15.83 -1.49 19.53
N LEU A 271 -14.69 -2.15 19.28
CA LEU A 271 -13.69 -2.49 20.30
C LEU A 271 -13.06 -1.25 20.93
N GLU A 272 -12.77 -0.22 20.14
CA GLU A 272 -12.29 1.06 20.64
C GLU A 272 -13.34 1.76 21.50
N THR A 273 -14.59 1.75 21.05
CA THR A 273 -15.71 2.30 21.82
C THR A 273 -15.85 1.57 23.15
N LEU A 274 -15.76 0.24 23.14
CA LEU A 274 -15.73 -0.59 24.36
C LEU A 274 -14.58 -0.20 25.28
N ALA A 275 -13.36 -0.07 24.76
CA ALA A 275 -12.18 0.31 25.54
C ALA A 275 -12.30 1.70 26.20
N ARG A 276 -13.08 2.61 25.61
CA ARG A 276 -13.33 3.97 26.13
C ARG A 276 -14.51 4.05 27.10
N THR A 277 -15.32 2.99 27.23
CA THR A 277 -16.46 3.00 28.16
C THR A 277 -15.99 3.10 29.61
N CYS A 278 -16.78 3.80 30.43
CA CYS A 278 -16.48 4.00 31.85
C CYS A 278 -17.42 3.13 32.70
N LEU A 279 -16.85 2.15 33.40
CA LEU A 279 -17.58 1.19 34.23
C LEU A 279 -18.09 1.80 35.54
N VAL A 280 -17.49 2.92 35.97
CA VAL A 280 -17.86 3.62 37.21
C VAL A 280 -18.72 4.83 36.88
N TYR A 281 -19.77 5.04 37.66
CA TYR A 281 -20.47 6.31 37.71
C TYR A 281 -19.77 7.21 38.73
N VAL A 282 -19.22 8.32 38.24
CA VAL A 282 -18.47 9.29 39.04
C VAL A 282 -19.34 10.55 39.17
N PRO A 283 -19.99 10.81 40.32
CA PRO A 283 -21.05 11.82 40.44
C PRO A 283 -20.50 13.25 40.37
N SER A 284 -21.22 14.17 39.72
CA SER A 284 -20.75 15.57 39.58
C SER A 284 -20.79 16.37 40.88
N GLU A 285 -21.67 15.99 41.80
CA GLU A 285 -21.74 16.51 43.16
C GLU A 285 -21.45 15.37 44.15
N ALA A 286 -20.93 15.68 45.33
CA ALA A 286 -20.68 14.65 46.32
C ALA A 286 -22.01 14.11 46.89
N THR A 287 -22.16 12.79 46.87
CA THR A 287 -23.36 12.07 47.32
C THR A 287 -23.07 11.31 48.60
N SER A 288 -24.10 10.79 49.29
CA SER A 288 -23.85 9.89 50.43
C SER A 288 -23.20 8.58 49.94
N PRO A 289 -22.41 7.89 50.79
CA PRO A 289 -21.77 6.61 50.42
C PRO A 289 -22.75 5.50 50.02
N SER A 290 -23.93 5.45 50.65
CA SER A 290 -24.97 4.46 50.32
C SER A 290 -25.65 4.76 48.98
N GLU A 291 -25.99 6.03 48.71
CA GLU A 291 -26.54 6.43 47.40
C GLU A 291 -25.49 6.25 46.28
N PHE A 292 -24.21 6.48 46.58
CA PHE A 292 -23.12 6.26 45.63
C PHE A 292 -23.00 4.78 45.24
N LEU A 293 -23.17 3.86 46.19
CA LEU A 293 -23.20 2.43 45.93
C LEU A 293 -24.41 2.06 45.04
N ASP A 294 -25.61 2.53 45.39
CA ASP A 294 -26.84 2.25 44.63
C ASP A 294 -26.78 2.77 43.20
N LEU A 295 -26.26 3.98 43.00
CA LEU A 295 -26.06 4.56 41.67
C LEU A 295 -25.06 3.75 40.84
N ASN A 296 -23.98 3.24 41.45
CA ASN A 296 -23.01 2.40 40.76
C ASN A 296 -23.57 1.00 40.44
N ILE A 297 -24.40 0.41 41.30
CA ILE A 297 -25.07 -0.86 41.01
C ILE A 297 -26.03 -0.71 39.82
N LYS A 298 -26.84 0.35 39.78
CA LYS A 298 -27.73 0.67 38.65
C LYS A 298 -26.95 0.97 37.37
N HIS A 299 -25.87 1.74 37.46
CA HIS A 299 -24.99 2.04 36.32
C HIS A 299 -24.33 0.77 35.77
N ARG A 300 -23.84 -0.10 36.64
CA ARG A 300 -23.27 -1.41 36.26
C ARG A 300 -24.26 -2.24 35.45
N GLN A 301 -25.52 -2.34 35.89
CA GLN A 301 -26.53 -3.09 35.14
C GLN A 301 -26.73 -2.54 33.71
N LYS A 302 -26.76 -1.20 33.56
CA LYS A 302 -26.87 -0.56 32.24
C LYS A 302 -25.64 -0.83 31.36
N ILE A 303 -24.45 -0.66 31.93
CA ILE A 303 -23.18 -0.87 31.22
C ILE A 303 -22.97 -2.34 30.86
N CYS A 304 -23.31 -3.28 31.73
CA CYS A 304 -23.28 -4.71 31.41
C CYS A 304 -24.12 -5.03 30.17
N ARG A 305 -25.34 -4.51 30.09
CA ARG A 305 -26.21 -4.72 28.92
C ARG A 305 -25.61 -4.14 27.63
N ASP A 306 -25.03 -2.95 27.71
CA ASP A 306 -24.37 -2.30 26.57
C ASP A 306 -23.11 -3.07 26.11
N ILE A 307 -22.26 -3.50 27.05
CA ILE A 307 -21.06 -4.29 26.73
C ILE A 307 -21.42 -5.66 26.16
N GLU A 308 -22.42 -6.35 26.71
CA GLU A 308 -22.87 -7.64 26.21
C GLU A 308 -23.43 -7.52 24.78
N LEU A 309 -24.24 -6.49 24.51
CA LEU A 309 -24.78 -6.22 23.16
C LEU A 309 -23.64 -5.98 22.16
N LYS A 310 -22.67 -5.14 22.53
CA LYS A 310 -21.49 -4.85 21.69
C LYS A 310 -20.64 -6.10 21.49
N SER A 311 -20.35 -6.86 22.55
CA SER A 311 -19.58 -8.10 22.49
C SER A 311 -20.24 -9.13 21.57
N SER A 312 -21.55 -9.36 21.69
CA SER A 312 -22.29 -10.29 20.83
C SER A 312 -22.35 -9.82 19.37
N THR A 313 -22.43 -8.51 19.12
CA THR A 313 -22.41 -7.96 17.77
C THR A 313 -21.04 -8.17 17.13
N VAL A 314 -19.95 -7.93 17.85
CA VAL A 314 -18.59 -8.19 17.37
C VAL A 314 -18.36 -9.68 17.13
N GLU A 315 -18.82 -10.56 18.03
CA GLU A 315 -18.72 -12.02 17.85
C GLU A 315 -19.38 -12.46 16.53
N LYS A 316 -20.60 -12.00 16.27
CA LYS A 316 -21.33 -12.27 15.02
C LYS A 316 -20.58 -11.73 13.80
N CYS A 317 -20.08 -10.49 13.87
CA CYS A 317 -19.30 -9.91 12.78
C CYS A 317 -18.02 -10.70 12.48
N VAL A 318 -17.33 -11.21 13.51
CA VAL A 318 -16.14 -12.05 13.33
C VAL A 318 -16.51 -13.40 12.69
N ILE A 319 -17.64 -14.00 13.11
CA ILE A 319 -18.15 -15.22 12.48
C ILE A 319 -18.53 -14.97 11.02
N ASP A 320 -19.21 -13.87 10.72
CA ASP A 320 -19.59 -13.48 9.36
C ASP A 320 -18.36 -13.21 8.49
N LEU A 321 -17.32 -12.59 9.05
CA LEU A 321 -16.04 -12.36 8.40
C LEU A 321 -15.38 -13.69 8.01
N ILE A 322 -15.29 -14.64 8.95
CA ILE A 322 -14.74 -15.98 8.70
C ILE A 322 -15.59 -16.74 7.69
N ASN A 323 -16.92 -16.67 7.82
CA ASN A 323 -17.85 -17.32 6.88
C ASN A 323 -17.74 -16.72 5.47
N LYS A 324 -17.43 -15.44 5.34
CA LYS A 324 -17.15 -14.81 4.04
C LYS A 324 -15.90 -15.39 3.40
N PHE A 325 -14.81 -15.55 4.14
CA PHE A 325 -13.62 -16.25 3.63
C PHE A 325 -13.91 -17.70 3.28
N LEU A 326 -14.73 -18.38 4.09
CA LEU A 326 -15.14 -19.75 3.79
C LEU A 326 -15.97 -19.78 2.51
N SER A 327 -16.92 -18.87 2.30
CA SER A 327 -17.85 -18.89 1.15
C SER A 327 -17.15 -19.06 -0.20
N VAL A 328 -15.95 -18.49 -0.33
CA VAL A 328 -15.07 -18.56 -1.51
C VAL A 328 -14.55 -19.97 -1.83
N ILE A 329 -14.45 -20.86 -0.84
CA ILE A 329 -13.88 -22.19 -1.01
C ILE A 329 -14.93 -23.12 -1.64
N ASP A 330 -14.94 -23.19 -2.96
CA ASP A 330 -15.86 -24.02 -3.76
C ASP A 330 -15.28 -25.41 -4.06
N GLN A 331 -14.97 -26.18 -3.02
CA GLN A 331 -14.59 -27.59 -3.18
C GLN A 331 -15.71 -28.52 -2.69
N PRO A 332 -16.23 -29.45 -3.52
CA PRO A 332 -17.39 -30.28 -3.20
C PRO A 332 -17.15 -31.19 -1.98
N ASP A 333 -15.90 -31.63 -1.75
CA ASP A 333 -15.52 -32.53 -0.66
C ASP A 333 -15.54 -31.84 0.73
N LEU A 334 -15.38 -30.52 0.80
CA LEU A 334 -15.30 -29.76 2.05
C LEU A 334 -16.65 -29.16 2.50
N GLN A 335 -17.69 -29.18 1.66
CA GLN A 335 -18.96 -28.49 1.94
C GLN A 335 -19.73 -29.08 3.14
N ARG A 336 -19.59 -30.39 3.42
CA ARG A 336 -20.39 -31.07 4.45
C ARG A 336 -20.08 -30.64 5.89
N ASN A 337 -18.94 -30.00 6.17
CA ASN A 337 -18.55 -29.54 7.53
C ASN A 337 -17.87 -28.17 7.56
N LYS A 338 -17.86 -27.45 6.43
CA LYS A 338 -17.17 -26.17 6.21
C LYS A 338 -17.38 -25.12 7.31
N TYR A 339 -18.62 -24.99 7.80
CA TYR A 339 -19.01 -23.97 8.77
C TYR A 339 -18.92 -24.44 10.22
N ASN A 340 -18.57 -25.70 10.48
CA ASN A 340 -18.50 -26.27 11.83
C ASN A 340 -17.07 -26.20 12.40
N TRP A 341 -16.48 -25.00 12.36
CA TRP A 341 -15.10 -24.75 12.80
C TRP A 341 -15.00 -24.33 14.27
N LEU A 342 -16.11 -23.92 14.89
CA LEU A 342 -16.14 -23.34 16.22
C LEU A 342 -16.08 -24.43 17.29
N VAL A 343 -14.88 -24.65 17.84
CA VAL A 343 -14.65 -25.57 18.97
C VAL A 343 -14.32 -24.76 20.24
N PRO A 344 -15.23 -24.70 21.24
CA PRO A 344 -15.08 -23.84 22.42
C PRO A 344 -13.74 -24.01 23.17
N GLU A 345 -13.23 -25.24 23.27
CA GLU A 345 -12.00 -25.54 24.01
C GLU A 345 -10.71 -25.05 23.35
N LYS A 346 -10.69 -24.89 22.02
CA LYS A 346 -9.50 -24.43 21.28
C LYS A 346 -9.44 -22.90 21.17
N VAL A 347 -10.59 -22.25 21.23
CA VAL A 347 -10.76 -20.79 21.14
C VAL A 347 -10.19 -20.04 22.37
N LEU A 348 -10.18 -20.71 23.53
CA LEU A 348 -9.71 -20.15 24.81
C LEU A 348 -8.17 -20.21 24.99
N LYS A 349 -7.44 -20.88 24.10
CA LYS A 349 -5.98 -20.96 24.20
C LYS A 349 -5.34 -19.68 23.64
N PRO A 350 -4.44 -19.01 24.39
CA PRO A 350 -3.72 -17.85 23.90
C PRO A 350 -2.87 -18.20 22.68
N ILE A 351 -2.77 -17.24 21.75
CA ILE A 351 -1.99 -17.39 20.53
C ILE A 351 -0.51 -17.57 20.91
N GLY A 352 0.08 -18.69 20.51
CA GLY A 352 1.50 -18.96 20.70
C GLY A 352 2.40 -18.18 19.75
N SER A 353 3.69 -18.06 20.07
CA SER A 353 4.70 -17.36 19.26
C SER A 353 4.92 -17.96 17.85
N SER A 354 4.35 -19.14 17.57
CA SER A 354 4.36 -19.84 16.27
C SER A 354 3.16 -19.48 15.37
N SER A 355 2.40 -18.44 15.71
CA SER A 355 1.21 -18.02 14.98
C SER A 355 1.54 -17.57 13.56
N LYS A 356 0.77 -18.06 12.59
CA LYS A 356 0.87 -17.64 11.18
C LYS A 356 0.39 -16.20 10.97
N LEU A 357 -0.17 -15.55 11.99
CA LEU A 357 -0.63 -14.17 11.95
C LEU A 357 0.52 -13.16 12.18
N LEU A 358 1.67 -13.61 12.67
CA LEU A 358 2.88 -12.81 12.89
C LEU A 358 3.83 -12.82 11.67
N MET A 359 3.27 -12.86 10.46
CA MET A 359 4.05 -12.87 9.22
C MET A 359 4.60 -11.46 8.89
N SER A 360 5.82 -11.39 8.37
CA SER A 360 6.40 -10.16 7.80
C SER A 360 5.57 -9.66 6.60
N GLY A 361 5.55 -8.34 6.34
CA GLY A 361 4.77 -7.72 5.25
C GLY A 361 5.07 -8.29 3.86
N ASP A 362 6.27 -8.83 3.64
CA ASP A 362 6.65 -9.50 2.39
C ASP A 362 6.04 -10.90 2.20
N ALA A 363 5.33 -11.44 3.21
CA ALA A 363 4.71 -12.75 3.12
C ALA A 363 3.64 -12.85 2.02
N ALA A 364 3.00 -11.73 1.67
CA ALA A 364 2.04 -11.65 0.56
C ALA A 364 2.66 -11.91 -0.83
N PHE A 365 4.00 -11.82 -0.94
CA PHE A 365 4.77 -12.03 -2.18
C PHE A 365 5.54 -13.34 -2.20
N ARG A 366 5.49 -14.13 -1.12
CA ARG A 366 6.11 -15.46 -1.09
C ARG A 366 5.35 -16.41 -2.01
N GLU A 367 6.08 -17.35 -2.61
CA GLU A 367 5.47 -18.42 -3.41
C GLU A 367 4.51 -19.21 -2.54
N ILE A 368 3.26 -19.25 -2.98
CA ILE A 368 2.25 -20.08 -2.35
C ILE A 368 2.56 -21.52 -2.75
N ASP A 369 2.84 -22.36 -1.77
CA ASP A 369 3.08 -23.77 -2.01
C ASP A 369 1.77 -24.43 -2.52
N ARG A 370 1.79 -24.82 -3.79
CA ARG A 370 0.68 -25.46 -4.50
C ARG A 370 0.49 -26.91 -4.07
N ASN A 371 1.50 -27.52 -3.43
CA ASN A 371 1.50 -28.91 -3.04
C ASN A 371 0.95 -29.14 -1.63
N VAL A 372 0.64 -28.08 -0.88
CA VAL A 372 -0.04 -28.20 0.41
C VAL A 372 -1.54 -28.37 0.14
N PRO A 373 -2.11 -29.58 0.34
CA PRO A 373 -3.53 -29.79 0.15
C PRO A 373 -4.32 -28.83 1.05
N LEU A 374 -5.44 -28.31 0.52
CA LEU A 374 -6.43 -27.57 1.30
C LEU A 374 -7.18 -28.55 2.21
N ASP A 375 -6.51 -29.04 3.24
CA ASP A 375 -7.14 -29.94 4.20
C ASP A 375 -8.12 -29.15 5.07
N LEU A 376 -9.32 -29.69 5.26
CA LEU A 376 -10.37 -29.12 6.10
C LEU A 376 -9.85 -28.77 7.52
N ALA A 377 -8.96 -29.60 8.06
CA ALA A 377 -8.32 -29.38 9.36
C ALA A 377 -7.42 -28.13 9.39
N SER A 378 -6.71 -27.84 8.29
CA SER A 378 -5.86 -26.64 8.18
C SER A 378 -6.70 -25.37 8.10
N ILE A 379 -7.78 -25.40 7.32
CA ILE A 379 -8.72 -24.29 7.18
C ILE A 379 -9.41 -24.02 8.53
N HIS A 380 -9.88 -25.07 9.22
CA HIS A 380 -10.45 -24.93 10.55
C HIS A 380 -9.44 -24.39 11.56
N SER A 381 -8.17 -24.80 11.49
CA SER A 381 -7.11 -24.25 12.34
C SER A 381 -6.92 -22.75 12.10
N ASP A 382 -6.87 -22.32 10.83
CA ASP A 382 -6.70 -20.90 10.49
C ASP A 382 -7.94 -20.07 10.91
N CYS A 383 -9.16 -20.63 10.80
CA CYS A 383 -10.40 -20.00 11.31
C CYS A 383 -10.37 -19.82 12.82
N ILE A 384 -9.96 -20.87 13.57
CA ILE A 384 -9.86 -20.81 15.03
C ILE A 384 -8.80 -19.79 15.44
N GLU A 385 -7.66 -19.74 14.75
CA GLU A 385 -6.58 -18.80 15.05
C GLU A 385 -7.04 -17.34 14.85
N MET A 386 -7.77 -17.06 13.77
CA MET A 386 -8.37 -15.75 13.51
C MET A 386 -9.43 -15.38 14.55
N PHE A 387 -10.28 -16.33 14.95
CA PHE A 387 -11.27 -16.09 16.00
C PHE A 387 -10.61 -15.82 17.36
N SER A 388 -9.59 -16.60 17.72
CA SER A 388 -8.80 -16.39 18.93
C SER A 388 -8.11 -15.03 18.94
N TYR A 389 -7.65 -14.54 17.78
CA TYR A 389 -7.04 -13.21 17.65
C TYR A 389 -8.03 -12.10 18.06
N PHE A 390 -9.25 -12.14 17.53
CA PHE A 390 -10.26 -11.14 17.90
C PHE A 390 -10.76 -11.33 19.35
N ASN A 391 -10.81 -12.56 19.85
CA ASN A 391 -11.12 -12.82 21.26
C ASN A 391 -10.07 -12.16 22.19
N MET A 392 -8.77 -12.25 21.86
CA MET A 392 -7.72 -11.55 22.59
C MET A 392 -7.90 -10.02 22.51
N LYS A 393 -8.33 -9.48 21.36
CA LYS A 393 -8.61 -8.05 21.22
C LYS A 393 -9.77 -7.57 22.10
N ILE A 394 -10.82 -8.38 22.28
CA ILE A 394 -11.88 -8.08 23.25
C ILE A 394 -11.32 -8.06 24.68
N ILE A 395 -10.51 -9.05 25.04
CA ILE A 395 -9.89 -9.12 26.37
C ILE A 395 -9.08 -7.84 26.62
N ASP A 396 -8.26 -7.41 25.66
CA ASP A 396 -7.50 -6.17 25.74
C ASP A 396 -8.40 -4.93 25.90
N ALA A 397 -9.52 -4.87 25.18
CA ALA A 397 -10.48 -3.77 25.28
C ALA A 397 -11.13 -3.72 26.68
N LEU A 398 -11.52 -4.87 27.23
CA LEU A 398 -12.09 -4.97 28.59
C LEU A 398 -11.07 -4.59 29.67
N ILE A 399 -9.81 -5.00 29.52
CA ILE A 399 -8.71 -4.60 30.42
C ILE A 399 -8.51 -3.08 30.36
N LYS A 400 -8.45 -2.49 29.16
CA LYS A 400 -8.31 -1.03 28.97
C LYS A 400 -9.47 -0.25 29.59
N CYS A 401 -10.71 -0.70 29.37
CA CYS A 401 -11.91 -0.12 29.96
C CYS A 401 -11.88 -0.14 31.49
N THR A 402 -11.48 -1.27 32.08
CA THR A 402 -11.35 -1.44 33.54
C THR A 402 -10.27 -0.52 34.10
N LYS A 403 -9.10 -0.48 33.46
CA LYS A 403 -8.00 0.41 33.82
C LYS A 403 -8.40 1.87 33.76
N LEU A 404 -9.04 2.31 32.68
CA LEU A 404 -9.52 3.68 32.51
C LEU A 404 -10.52 4.06 33.61
N SER A 405 -11.41 3.14 33.98
CA SER A 405 -12.41 3.36 35.02
C SER A 405 -11.76 3.49 36.41
N LEU A 406 -10.82 2.59 36.75
CA LEU A 406 -10.08 2.66 38.00
C LEU A 406 -9.18 3.90 38.10
N GLU A 407 -8.50 4.27 37.01
CA GLU A 407 -7.68 5.50 36.96
C GLU A 407 -8.50 6.78 37.13
N LYS A 408 -9.73 6.83 36.60
CA LYS A 408 -10.64 7.95 36.85
C LYS A 408 -11.00 8.09 38.32
N VAL A 409 -11.25 6.98 39.01
CA VAL A 409 -11.50 6.98 40.46
C VAL A 409 -10.23 7.41 41.20
N LYS A 410 -9.06 6.89 40.80
CA LYS A 410 -7.77 7.19 41.43
C LYS A 410 -7.41 8.66 41.32
N ARG A 411 -7.51 9.27 40.13
CA ARG A 411 -7.24 10.69 39.92
C ARG A 411 -8.08 11.57 40.84
N ARG A 412 -9.36 11.22 41.02
CA ARG A 412 -10.28 12.00 41.86
C ARG A 412 -10.08 11.74 43.35
N ALA A 413 -9.66 10.54 43.75
CA ALA A 413 -9.39 10.19 45.15
C ALA A 413 -8.05 10.75 45.66
N VAL A 414 -7.04 10.88 44.79
CA VAL A 414 -5.69 11.34 45.16
C VAL A 414 -5.55 12.88 45.12
N SER A 415 -6.50 13.59 44.50
CA SER A 415 -6.49 15.05 44.34
C SER A 415 -6.80 15.84 45.64
N LEU A 416 -6.33 15.35 46.79
CA LEU A 416 -6.46 15.99 48.09
C LEU A 416 -5.74 17.35 48.07
N GLY A 417 -6.49 18.45 48.23
CA GLY A 417 -5.97 19.82 48.33
C GLY A 417 -6.06 20.68 47.08
N ASP A 418 -6.54 20.15 45.95
CA ASP A 418 -6.71 20.93 44.72
C ASP A 418 -8.09 21.60 44.70
N SER A 419 -8.16 22.93 44.69
CA SER A 419 -9.42 23.70 44.80
C SER A 419 -10.40 23.50 43.63
N THR A 420 -9.95 22.83 42.56
CA THR A 420 -10.74 22.46 41.39
C THR A 420 -11.31 21.03 41.47
N ALA A 421 -10.89 20.23 42.44
CA ALA A 421 -11.29 18.82 42.57
C ALA A 421 -12.65 18.69 43.27
N LYS A 422 -13.64 18.14 42.56
CA LYS A 422 -14.98 17.91 43.12
C LYS A 422 -14.96 16.70 44.07
N PRO A 423 -15.48 16.79 45.31
CA PRO A 423 -15.52 15.67 46.24
C PRO A 423 -16.39 14.51 45.71
N ILE A 424 -16.09 13.28 46.11
CA ILE A 424 -16.81 12.06 45.65
C ILE A 424 -17.94 11.71 46.62
N MET A 425 -17.69 11.74 47.93
CA MET A 425 -18.63 11.36 48.98
C MET A 425 -18.80 12.51 49.96
N LYS A 426 -20.02 12.69 50.49
CA LYS A 426 -20.32 13.57 51.63
C LYS A 426 -20.53 12.72 52.86
N THR A 427 -19.99 13.17 53.98
CA THR A 427 -20.22 12.61 55.30
C THR A 427 -20.76 13.70 56.20
N ASN A 428 -21.70 13.34 57.07
CA ASN A 428 -22.28 14.28 58.03
C ASN A 428 -21.64 14.01 59.39
N MET A 429 -21.15 15.05 60.03
CA MET A 429 -20.71 14.98 61.41
C MET A 429 -21.93 15.14 62.32
N ILE A 430 -22.30 14.08 63.04
CA ILE A 430 -23.42 14.12 63.99
C ILE A 430 -22.86 14.26 65.39
N LEU A 431 -23.35 15.29 66.07
CA LEU A 431 -22.99 15.59 67.44
C LEU A 431 -23.92 14.81 68.38
N GLN A 432 -23.54 13.58 68.75
CA GLN A 432 -24.15 12.90 69.91
C GLN A 432 -23.34 13.25 71.16
N ILE A 433 -23.99 13.71 72.23
CA ILE A 433 -23.30 13.95 73.50
C ILE A 433 -23.01 12.58 74.12
N PRO A 434 -21.75 12.22 74.47
CA PRO A 434 -20.56 13.07 74.63
C PRO A 434 -19.50 13.00 73.51
N ILE A 435 -19.70 12.26 72.42
CA ILE A 435 -18.67 12.01 71.39
C ILE A 435 -19.16 12.46 70.01
N ALA A 436 -18.41 13.33 69.33
CA ALA A 436 -18.71 13.67 67.94
C ALA A 436 -18.41 12.45 67.04
N THR A 437 -19.43 11.93 66.35
CA THR A 437 -19.32 10.77 65.47
C THR A 437 -19.55 11.17 64.02
N ILE A 438 -18.77 10.60 63.10
CA ILE A 438 -19.01 10.74 61.66
C ILE A 438 -20.06 9.69 61.27
N ASN A 439 -21.13 10.13 60.63
CA ASN A 439 -22.16 9.23 60.10
C ASN A 439 -22.24 9.42 58.57
N PRO A 440 -21.99 8.39 57.76
CA PRO A 440 -21.58 7.01 58.12
C PRO A 440 -20.15 6.91 58.68
N SER A 441 -19.85 5.82 59.38
CA SER A 441 -18.52 5.61 59.99
C SER A 441 -17.41 5.45 58.95
N LEU A 442 -16.15 5.67 59.35
CA LEU A 442 -14.99 5.53 58.47
C LEU A 442 -14.88 4.12 57.88
N ASP A 443 -15.17 3.10 58.69
CA ASP A 443 -15.21 1.70 58.29
C ASP A 443 -16.36 1.43 57.29
N GLU A 444 -17.52 2.05 57.50
CA GLU A 444 -18.64 1.98 56.56
C GLU A 444 -18.28 2.63 55.22
N ILE A 445 -17.66 3.81 55.22
CA ILE A 445 -17.22 4.49 53.99
C ILE A 445 -16.22 3.62 53.23
N GLN A 446 -15.26 3.03 53.95
CA GLN A 446 -14.28 2.14 53.36
C GLN A 446 -14.94 0.88 52.77
N SER A 447 -15.90 0.30 53.48
CA SER A 447 -16.67 -0.86 53.00
C SER A 447 -17.47 -0.53 51.74
N HIS A 448 -18.20 0.59 51.71
CA HIS A 448 -18.96 1.03 50.54
C HIS A 448 -18.03 1.34 49.36
N PHE A 449 -16.87 1.97 49.59
CA PHE A 449 -15.88 2.24 48.54
C PHE A 449 -15.27 0.96 47.98
N ALA A 450 -14.92 -0.01 48.84
CA ALA A 450 -14.44 -1.32 48.41
C ALA A 450 -15.50 -2.08 47.61
N GLN A 451 -16.78 -2.00 48.01
CA GLN A 451 -17.89 -2.58 47.25
C GLN A 451 -18.06 -1.92 45.87
N VAL A 452 -17.85 -0.61 45.76
CA VAL A 452 -17.86 0.08 44.45
C VAL A 452 -16.70 -0.38 43.57
N LEU A 453 -15.50 -0.56 44.12
CA LEU A 453 -14.36 -1.11 43.36
C LEU A 453 -14.63 -2.57 42.92
N ASN A 454 -15.24 -3.38 43.79
CA ASN A 454 -15.65 -4.73 43.44
C ASN A 454 -16.75 -4.73 42.38
N ASN A 455 -17.69 -3.78 42.40
CA ASN A 455 -18.72 -3.64 41.37
C ASN A 455 -18.11 -3.44 39.98
N ILE A 456 -16.99 -2.73 39.86
CA ILE A 456 -16.26 -2.56 38.59
C ILE A 456 -15.80 -3.92 38.06
N LEU A 457 -15.13 -4.70 38.90
CA LEU A 457 -14.61 -6.02 38.52
C LEU A 457 -15.75 -6.99 38.24
N ASP A 458 -16.80 -6.96 39.06
CA ASP A 458 -17.99 -7.81 38.93
C ASP A 458 -18.74 -7.59 37.63
N THR A 459 -18.63 -6.42 36.99
CA THR A 459 -19.16 -6.17 35.64
C THR A 459 -18.75 -7.29 34.68
N HIS A 460 -17.52 -7.79 34.78
CA HIS A 460 -16.98 -8.84 33.91
C HIS A 460 -17.50 -10.24 34.20
N LYS A 461 -18.19 -10.48 35.33
CA LYS A 461 -18.84 -11.76 35.66
C LYS A 461 -20.11 -11.98 34.83
N TYR A 462 -20.70 -10.90 34.34
CA TYR A 462 -21.97 -10.92 33.60
C TYR A 462 -21.78 -10.94 32.08
N ILE A 463 -20.54 -10.75 31.60
CA ILE A 463 -20.20 -10.79 30.18
C ILE A 463 -19.88 -12.23 29.77
N SER A 464 -20.57 -12.73 28.74
CA SER A 464 -20.31 -14.05 28.19
C SER A 464 -19.01 -14.08 27.37
N MET A 465 -18.15 -15.07 27.62
CA MET A 465 -17.02 -15.33 26.71
C MET A 465 -17.51 -15.87 25.36
N TRP A 466 -16.79 -15.50 24.31
CA TRP A 466 -17.07 -15.93 22.95
C TRP A 466 -16.98 -17.44 22.76
N GLY A 467 -17.75 -17.96 21.80
CA GLY A 467 -17.73 -19.39 21.41
C GLY A 467 -18.73 -20.28 22.15
N GLN A 468 -19.68 -19.70 22.91
CA GLN A 468 -20.62 -20.43 23.77
C GLN A 468 -21.99 -20.72 23.15
N ASP A 469 -22.21 -20.38 21.88
CA ASP A 469 -23.55 -20.45 21.25
C ASP A 469 -24.12 -21.89 21.15
N VAL A 470 -23.27 -22.91 21.24
CA VAL A 470 -23.71 -24.32 21.27
C VAL A 470 -24.42 -24.68 22.58
N ASP A 471 -24.02 -24.09 23.70
CA ASP A 471 -24.62 -24.35 25.02
C ASP A 471 -25.86 -23.51 25.29
N LYS A 472 -26.03 -22.35 24.63
CA LYS A 472 -27.27 -21.56 24.71
C LYS A 472 -28.49 -22.37 24.21
N LYS A 473 -28.33 -23.20 23.17
CA LYS A 473 -29.42 -24.07 22.68
C LYS A 473 -29.76 -25.22 23.63
N LYS A 474 -28.80 -25.72 24.42
CA LYS A 474 -29.06 -26.75 25.46
C LYS A 474 -29.62 -26.17 26.75
N SER A 475 -29.24 -24.95 27.15
CA SER A 475 -29.75 -24.30 28.37
C SER A 475 -31.18 -23.78 28.22
N THR A 476 -31.59 -23.36 27.01
CA THR A 476 -32.95 -22.84 26.75
C THR A 476 -34.05 -23.90 26.98
N ILE A 477 -33.72 -25.20 27.01
CA ILE A 477 -34.68 -26.28 27.24
C ILE A 477 -34.93 -26.53 28.74
N LYS A 478 -34.08 -26.09 29.66
CA LYS A 478 -34.15 -26.50 31.09
C LYS A 478 -34.51 -25.42 32.12
N THR A 479 -34.62 -24.15 31.77
CA THR A 479 -34.97 -23.13 32.77
C THR A 479 -35.97 -22.12 32.20
N LYS A 480 -37.26 -22.46 32.30
CA LYS A 480 -38.34 -21.48 32.29
C LYS A 480 -38.50 -20.93 33.71
N LYS A 481 -38.51 -19.60 33.79
CA LYS A 481 -38.96 -18.74 34.91
C LYS A 481 -38.05 -18.72 36.14
N GLU A 482 -37.06 -17.84 36.10
CA GLU A 482 -36.61 -16.99 37.21
C GLU A 482 -35.74 -15.87 36.60
N ASP A 483 -35.81 -14.66 37.16
CA ASP A 483 -35.43 -13.40 36.53
C ASP A 483 -34.06 -13.41 35.83
N ALA A 484 -34.08 -13.19 34.51
CA ALA A 484 -32.93 -13.33 33.61
C ALA A 484 -31.84 -12.24 33.76
N GLU A 485 -31.95 -11.34 34.75
CA GLU A 485 -31.16 -10.11 34.83
C GLU A 485 -29.89 -10.20 35.70
N SER A 486 -29.65 -11.32 36.38
CA SER A 486 -28.54 -11.43 37.35
C SER A 486 -27.91 -12.83 37.46
N LEU A 487 -27.94 -13.63 36.40
CA LEU A 487 -27.24 -14.91 36.37
C LEU A 487 -25.77 -14.72 35.96
N ILE A 488 -24.86 -14.96 36.90
CA ILE A 488 -23.41 -15.05 36.66
C ILE A 488 -23.17 -16.07 35.54
N LYS A 489 -22.42 -15.69 34.50
CA LYS A 489 -22.18 -16.57 33.37
C LYS A 489 -21.10 -17.61 33.72
N PRO A 490 -21.27 -18.89 33.33
CA PRO A 490 -20.39 -19.99 33.75
C PRO A 490 -18.96 -19.84 33.20
N TYR A 491 -18.79 -19.29 31.99
CA TYR A 491 -17.50 -18.83 31.52
C TYR A 491 -17.57 -17.35 31.15
N ASN A 492 -16.84 -16.55 31.92
CA ASN A 492 -16.85 -15.09 31.90
C ASN A 492 -15.42 -14.54 31.84
N TYR A 493 -15.28 -13.26 31.47
CA TYR A 493 -13.97 -12.61 31.38
C TYR A 493 -13.40 -12.20 32.74
N PHE A 494 -14.15 -12.40 33.84
CA PHE A 494 -13.76 -11.97 35.19
C PHE A 494 -12.37 -12.45 35.57
N LYS A 495 -12.10 -13.75 35.46
CA LYS A 495 -10.81 -14.34 35.87
C LYS A 495 -9.62 -13.70 35.15
N VAL A 496 -9.73 -13.52 33.84
CA VAL A 496 -8.67 -12.95 32.98
C VAL A 496 -8.42 -11.48 33.31
N VAL A 497 -9.47 -10.72 33.61
CA VAL A 497 -9.38 -9.30 33.94
C VAL A 497 -8.90 -9.10 35.39
N SER A 498 -9.41 -9.89 36.35
CA SER A 498 -9.06 -9.76 37.77
C SER A 498 -7.63 -10.19 38.08
N GLU A 499 -7.08 -11.17 37.36
CA GLU A 499 -5.71 -11.65 37.53
C GLU A 499 -4.67 -10.76 36.80
N ASN A 500 -5.13 -9.74 36.07
CA ASN A 500 -4.22 -8.84 35.35
C ASN A 500 -3.37 -8.01 36.34
N LYS A 501 -2.04 -8.14 36.24
CA LYS A 501 -1.07 -7.49 37.14
C LYS A 501 -1.26 -5.97 37.25
N GLU A 502 -1.64 -5.29 36.18
CA GLU A 502 -1.83 -3.83 36.21
C GLU A 502 -3.11 -3.45 36.95
N ILE A 503 -4.20 -4.17 36.72
CA ILE A 503 -5.49 -3.95 37.39
C ILE A 503 -5.35 -4.19 38.89
N VAL A 504 -4.70 -5.30 39.29
CA VAL A 504 -4.41 -5.61 40.69
C VAL A 504 -3.60 -4.49 41.34
N ARG A 505 -2.55 -3.98 40.67
CA ARG A 505 -1.73 -2.88 41.20
C ARG A 505 -2.54 -1.61 41.43
N ILE A 506 -3.39 -1.21 40.49
CA ILE A 506 -4.23 -0.01 40.61
C ILE A 506 -5.29 -0.19 41.70
N PHE A 507 -5.90 -1.37 41.77
CA PHE A 507 -6.90 -1.72 42.78
C PHE A 507 -6.31 -1.66 44.21
N MET A 508 -5.14 -2.27 44.43
CA MET A 508 -4.45 -2.22 45.72
C MET A 508 -4.04 -0.79 46.09
N SER A 509 -3.58 0.00 45.10
CA SER A 509 -3.27 1.42 45.31
C SER A 509 -4.51 2.22 45.74
N LEU A 510 -5.68 1.97 45.15
CA LEU A 510 -6.93 2.64 45.50
C LEU A 510 -7.44 2.28 46.90
N GLN A 511 -7.32 1.01 47.30
CA GLN A 511 -7.62 0.62 48.68
C GLN A 511 -6.68 1.32 49.68
N GLY A 512 -5.39 1.47 49.34
CA GLY A 512 -4.41 2.21 50.15
C GLY A 512 -4.70 3.71 50.30
N VAL A 513 -5.28 4.36 49.28
CA VAL A 513 -5.60 5.81 49.34
C VAL A 513 -6.60 6.13 50.44
N MET A 514 -7.56 5.25 50.72
CA MET A 514 -8.53 5.46 51.81
C MET A 514 -7.84 5.46 53.18
N TYR A 515 -6.84 4.61 53.39
CA TYR A 515 -6.06 4.59 54.64
C TYR A 515 -5.19 5.84 54.84
N LEU A 516 -4.80 6.52 53.77
CA LEU A 516 -4.03 7.77 53.86
C LEU A 516 -4.86 8.94 54.41
N VAL A 517 -6.19 8.91 54.25
CA VAL A 517 -7.10 9.99 54.68
C VAL A 517 -7.58 9.78 56.13
N ASN A 518 -7.44 8.57 56.68
CA ASN A 518 -7.79 8.25 58.07
C ASN A 518 -7.12 9.16 59.12
N PRO A 519 -5.80 9.41 59.12
CA PRO A 519 -5.16 10.26 60.13
C PRO A 519 -5.63 11.72 60.07
N ASP A 520 -5.87 12.26 58.87
CA ASP A 520 -6.38 13.64 58.71
C ASP A 520 -7.80 13.78 59.29
N ILE A 521 -8.67 12.79 59.06
CA ILE A 521 -10.02 12.75 59.63
C ILE A 521 -10.00 12.62 61.15
N LEU A 522 -9.11 11.79 61.70
CA LEU A 522 -8.94 11.63 63.15
C LEU A 522 -8.47 12.93 63.80
N SER A 523 -7.52 13.66 63.17
CA SER A 523 -7.08 14.96 63.66
C SER A 523 -8.21 16.01 63.70
N LEU A 524 -9.10 16.01 62.69
CA LEU A 524 -10.28 16.89 62.67
C LEU A 524 -11.28 16.55 63.77
N LEU A 525 -11.46 15.26 64.07
CA LEU A 525 -12.29 14.81 65.20
C LEU A 525 -11.70 15.23 66.54
N GLU A 526 -10.38 15.10 66.72
CA GLU A 526 -9.68 15.54 67.93
C GLU A 526 -9.80 17.05 68.15
N VAL A 527 -9.56 17.88 67.12
CA VAL A 527 -9.71 19.33 67.19
C VAL A 527 -11.14 19.74 67.54
N SER A 528 -12.15 19.07 66.97
CA SER A 528 -13.57 19.34 67.28
C SER A 528 -13.96 18.97 68.72
N ASN A 529 -13.35 17.92 69.27
CA ASN A 529 -13.57 17.48 70.65
C ASN A 529 -12.85 18.41 71.65
N VAL A 530 -11.69 18.97 71.27
CA VAL A 530 -10.94 19.96 72.08
C VAL A 530 -11.61 21.34 72.06
N ALA A 531 -12.21 21.75 70.94
CA ALA A 531 -12.98 23.00 70.87
C ALA A 531 -14.20 23.01 71.81
N ARG A 532 -14.71 21.83 72.19
CA ARG A 532 -15.82 21.66 73.14
C ARG A 532 -15.43 21.74 74.61
N THR A 533 -14.18 21.48 74.98
CA THR A 533 -13.72 21.61 76.37
C THR A 533 -13.44 23.07 76.77
N LEU A 534 -13.47 24.00 75.81
CA LEU A 534 -13.19 25.43 75.98
C LEU A 534 -14.45 26.33 75.96
N THR A 535 -15.65 25.75 75.87
CA THR A 535 -16.95 26.42 76.04
C THR A 535 -17.75 25.69 77.11
#